data_AF-A0A0B8P207-F1
#
_entry.id   AF-A0A0B8P207-F1
#
_cell.length_a   1.000
_cell.length_b   1.000
_cell.length_c   1.000
_cell.angle_alpha   90.00
_cell.angle_beta   90.00
_cell.angle_gamma   90.00
#
_symmetry.space_group_name_H-M   'P 1'
#
loop_
_entity.id
_entity.type
_entity.pdbx_description
1 polymer ?
#
loop_
_entity_poly.entity_id
_entity_poly.type
_entity_poly.pdbx_seq_one_letter_code
_entity_poly.pdbx_strand_id
1 'polypeptide(L)'
;MFKKIDEASAKPVVWSAYTADVLWTDSHIAKQMLAFHLNPDLSLASRTAEFIDASVDWLVSEFNLSAESKTLDFGCGPGLYTQRLKSKGVGTVLVWISQKTPLSTQERKPRNQSLISNITTGTTLNTVTLASSI
;
A
#
# COMPACT_ATOMS: atom_id res chain seq x y z
N MET A 1 25.16 -37.82 -1.15
CA MET A 1 25.62 -37.78 0.27
C MET A 1 25.47 -36.30 0.65
N PHE A 2 24.29 -35.79 1.00
CA PHE A 2 23.39 -36.14 2.10
C PHE A 2 21.93 -35.86 1.67
N LYS A 3 21.19 -36.90 1.26
CA LYS A 3 19.90 -36.76 0.57
C LYS A 3 18.89 -35.83 1.26
N LYS A 4 18.81 -35.87 2.60
CA LYS A 4 17.93 -35.00 3.40
C LYS A 4 18.32 -33.52 3.33
N ILE A 5 19.61 -33.21 3.26
CA ILE A 5 20.11 -31.84 3.15
C ILE A 5 19.88 -31.34 1.73
N ASP A 6 20.12 -32.19 0.72
CA ASP A 6 19.88 -31.88 -0.69
C ASP A 6 18.39 -31.56 -0.96
N GLU A 7 17.47 -32.35 -0.37
CA GLU A 7 16.02 -32.12 -0.46
C GLU A 7 15.57 -30.85 0.28
N ALA A 8 16.09 -30.58 1.48
CA ALA A 8 15.72 -29.39 2.26
C ALA A 8 16.30 -28.09 1.71
N SER A 9 17.42 -28.16 0.98
CA SER A 9 18.08 -27.01 0.36
C SER A 9 17.63 -26.76 -1.07
N ALA A 10 16.75 -27.61 -1.60
CA ALA A 10 16.18 -27.42 -2.92
C ALA A 10 15.39 -26.09 -2.96
N LYS A 11 15.71 -25.25 -3.93
CA LYS A 11 15.05 -23.95 -4.07
C LYS A 11 13.55 -24.18 -4.32
N PRO A 12 12.66 -23.58 -3.52
CA PRO A 12 11.23 -23.70 -3.76
C PRO A 12 10.85 -23.08 -5.10
N VAL A 13 9.79 -23.61 -5.72
CA VAL A 13 9.21 -23.01 -6.93
C VAL A 13 8.76 -21.58 -6.61
N VAL A 14 8.97 -20.64 -7.53
CA VAL A 14 8.59 -19.25 -7.32
C VAL A 14 7.09 -19.16 -7.02
N TRP A 15 6.72 -18.42 -5.97
CA TRP A 15 5.34 -18.28 -5.45
C TRP A 15 4.66 -19.56 -4.95
N SER A 16 5.40 -20.64 -4.72
CA SER A 16 4.83 -21.90 -4.19
C SER A 16 4.29 -21.81 -2.76
N ALA A 17 4.70 -20.78 -2.00
CA ALA A 17 4.22 -20.55 -0.65
C ALA A 17 3.99 -19.06 -0.39
N TYR A 18 2.90 -18.73 0.29
CA TYR A 18 2.61 -17.40 0.80
C TYR A 18 2.72 -17.40 2.32
N THR A 19 3.85 -16.91 2.85
CA THR A 19 4.17 -16.93 4.28
C THR A 19 3.79 -15.64 5.01
N ALA A 20 3.39 -14.60 4.27
CA ALA A 20 3.07 -13.29 4.83
C ALA A 20 1.70 -13.22 5.51
N ASP A 21 0.90 -14.30 5.49
CA ASP A 21 -0.44 -14.32 6.10
C ASP A 21 -0.37 -14.11 7.62
N VAL A 22 0.57 -14.77 8.28
CA VAL A 22 0.76 -14.69 9.74
C VAL A 22 1.13 -13.28 10.21
N LEU A 23 1.81 -12.49 9.36
CA LEU A 23 2.24 -11.13 9.69
C LEU A 23 1.07 -10.18 9.92
N TRP A 24 -0.08 -10.46 9.31
CA TRP A 24 -1.24 -9.58 9.28
C TRP A 24 -2.47 -10.18 9.96
N THR A 25 -2.52 -11.50 10.11
CA THR A 25 -3.63 -12.21 10.77
C THR A 25 -3.42 -12.39 12.27
N ASP A 26 -2.17 -12.43 12.76
CA ASP A 26 -1.92 -12.41 14.20
C ASP A 26 -1.99 -10.98 14.75
N SER A 27 -2.85 -10.75 15.74
CA SER A 27 -3.12 -9.41 16.26
C SER A 27 -1.91 -8.73 16.94
N HIS A 28 -1.01 -9.51 17.55
CA HIS A 28 0.18 -8.97 18.21
C HIS A 28 1.23 -8.59 17.15
N ILE A 29 1.49 -9.49 16.21
CA ILE A 29 2.44 -9.27 15.13
C ILE A 29 1.98 -8.13 14.22
N ALA A 30 0.69 -8.09 13.86
CA ALA A 30 0.12 -7.05 13.01
C ALA A 30 0.27 -5.65 13.60
N LYS A 31 0.07 -5.48 14.92
CA LYS A 31 0.25 -4.19 15.61
C LYS A 31 1.70 -3.71 15.51
N GLN A 32 2.66 -4.61 15.73
CA GLN A 32 4.07 -4.26 15.63
C GLN A 32 4.49 -3.97 14.19
N MET A 33 4.03 -4.78 13.23
CA MET A 33 4.24 -4.54 11.81
C MET A 33 3.71 -3.18 11.38
N LEU A 34 2.50 -2.80 11.82
CA LEU A 34 1.95 -1.47 11.55
C LEU A 34 2.78 -0.36 12.20
N ALA A 35 3.23 -0.54 13.45
CA ALA A 35 4.08 0.43 14.13
C ALA A 35 5.40 0.67 13.38
N PHE A 36 6.05 -0.40 12.89
CA PHE A 36 7.25 -0.28 12.06
C PHE A 36 6.98 0.40 10.72
N HIS A 37 5.85 0.11 10.07
CA HIS A 37 5.47 0.78 8.82
C HIS A 37 5.21 2.28 8.98
N LEU A 38 4.76 2.70 10.16
CA LEU A 38 4.42 4.09 10.48
C LEU A 38 5.60 4.89 11.03
N ASN A 39 6.70 4.24 11.42
CA ASN A 39 7.89 4.92 11.91
C ASN A 39 8.73 5.43 10.73
N PRO A 40 8.82 6.77 10.51
CA PRO A 40 9.52 7.34 9.36
C PRO A 40 11.04 7.15 9.40
N ASP A 41 11.59 6.91 10.60
CA ASP A 41 13.03 6.84 10.85
C ASP A 41 13.59 5.41 10.67
N LEU A 42 12.70 4.42 10.56
CA LEU A 42 13.07 3.01 10.45
C LEU A 42 12.79 2.48 9.06
N SER A 43 13.84 2.04 8.35
CA SER A 43 13.71 1.38 7.04
C SER A 43 13.39 -0.12 7.14
N LEU A 44 12.71 -0.55 8.22
CA LEU A 44 12.48 -1.97 8.54
C LEU A 44 11.26 -2.56 7.82
N ALA A 45 10.21 -1.77 7.61
CA ALA A 45 8.96 -2.22 7.01
C ALA A 45 8.53 -1.32 5.84
N SER A 46 8.58 0.00 6.04
CA SER A 46 8.49 0.99 4.95
C SER A 46 9.89 1.49 4.58
N ARG A 47 10.02 2.11 3.40
CA ARG A 47 11.14 3.02 3.13
C ARG A 47 11.02 4.26 4.05
N THR A 48 12.13 4.98 4.24
CA THR A 48 12.11 6.20 5.07
C THR A 48 11.23 7.28 4.46
N ALA A 49 10.81 8.25 5.27
CA ALA A 49 9.97 9.35 4.79
C ALA A 49 10.62 10.11 3.62
N GLU A 50 11.92 10.43 3.72
CA GLU A 50 12.66 11.19 2.71
C GLU A 50 12.70 10.44 1.37
N PHE A 51 12.89 9.12 1.42
CA PHE A 51 12.88 8.30 0.21
C PHE A 51 11.49 8.27 -0.44
N ILE A 52 10.43 8.15 0.36
CA ILE A 52 9.06 8.14 -0.14
C ILE A 52 8.71 9.51 -0.74
N ASP A 53 9.08 10.60 -0.07
CA ASP A 53 8.84 11.96 -0.57
C ASP A 53 9.57 12.20 -1.91
N ALA A 54 10.86 11.85 -1.99
CA ALA A 54 11.62 11.94 -3.24
C ALA A 54 11.03 11.05 -4.34
N SER A 55 10.55 9.86 -4.00
CA SER A 55 9.88 8.96 -4.96
C SER A 55 8.58 9.56 -5.48
N VAL A 56 7.77 10.16 -4.61
CA VAL A 56 6.51 10.80 -5.01
C VAL A 56 6.78 12.01 -5.89
N ASP A 57 7.77 12.82 -5.57
CA ASP A 57 8.17 13.96 -6.40
C ASP A 57 8.62 13.52 -7.78
N TRP A 58 9.46 12.49 -7.83
CA TRP A 58 9.88 11.90 -9.09
C TRP A 58 8.70 11.35 -9.90
N LEU A 59 7.78 10.61 -9.28
CA LEU A 59 6.59 10.09 -9.95
C LEU A 59 5.71 11.20 -10.52
N VAL A 60 5.48 12.26 -9.74
CA VAL A 60 4.67 13.41 -10.18
C VAL A 60 5.32 14.11 -11.36
N SER A 61 6.64 14.33 -11.32
CA SER A 61 7.35 14.98 -12.43
C SER A 61 7.45 14.10 -13.67
N GLU A 62 7.81 12.83 -13.50
CA GLU A 62 8.08 11.90 -14.61
C GLU A 62 6.83 11.63 -15.43
N PHE A 63 5.69 11.45 -14.75
CA PHE A 63 4.42 11.15 -15.39
C PHE A 63 3.53 12.37 -15.58
N ASN A 64 4.02 13.57 -15.25
CA ASN A 64 3.28 14.83 -15.30
C ASN A 64 1.90 14.70 -14.61
N LEU A 65 1.89 14.13 -13.40
CA LEU A 65 0.66 13.85 -12.68
C LEU A 65 -0.01 15.15 -12.22
N SER A 66 -1.32 15.23 -12.42
CA SER A 66 -2.13 16.43 -12.22
C SER A 66 -3.49 16.13 -11.59
N ALA A 67 -4.32 17.17 -11.43
CA ALA A 67 -5.69 17.04 -10.92
C ALA A 67 -6.61 16.19 -11.82
N GLU A 68 -6.25 16.00 -13.09
CA GLU A 68 -6.97 15.16 -14.05
C GLU A 68 -6.48 13.71 -14.04
N SER A 69 -5.35 13.43 -13.40
CA SER A 69 -4.72 12.11 -13.38
C SER A 69 -5.48 11.12 -12.50
N LYS A 70 -5.44 9.85 -12.91
CA LYS A 70 -5.99 8.72 -12.16
C LYS A 70 -4.88 7.70 -11.90
N THR A 71 -4.52 7.51 -10.65
CA THR A 71 -3.48 6.58 -10.23
C THR A 71 -4.06 5.46 -9.37
N LEU A 72 -3.34 4.33 -9.32
CA LEU A 72 -3.69 3.17 -8.50
C LEU A 72 -2.46 2.75 -7.69
N ASP A 73 -2.59 2.81 -6.37
CA ASP A 73 -1.55 2.44 -5.40
C ASP A 73 -1.73 0.96 -5.00
N PHE A 74 -0.87 0.09 -5.53
CA PHE A 74 -0.84 -1.34 -5.21
C PHE A 74 -0.02 -1.58 -3.96
N GLY A 75 -0.71 -1.80 -2.83
CA GLY A 75 -0.06 -2.17 -1.57
C GLY A 75 0.22 -0.99 -0.65
N CYS A 76 -0.69 -0.01 -0.59
CA CYS A 76 -0.47 1.20 0.22
C CYS A 76 -0.25 0.91 1.70
N GLY A 77 -0.66 -0.25 2.22
CA GLY A 77 -0.66 -0.59 3.64
C GLY A 77 -1.24 0.59 4.44
N PRO A 78 -0.44 1.35 5.21
CA PRO A 78 -0.87 2.55 5.94
C PRO A 78 -1.19 3.82 5.11
N GLY A 79 -1.03 3.79 3.78
CA GLY A 79 -1.38 4.88 2.87
C GLY A 79 -0.29 5.94 2.64
N LEU A 80 1.00 5.60 2.82
CA LEU A 80 2.10 6.59 2.79
C LEU A 80 2.27 7.27 1.43
N TYR A 81 2.17 6.52 0.33
CA TYR A 81 2.26 7.07 -1.04
C TYR A 81 0.97 7.76 -1.44
N THR A 82 -0.18 7.12 -1.24
CA THR A 82 -1.51 7.69 -1.51
C THR A 82 -1.70 9.08 -0.91
N GLN A 83 -1.37 9.27 0.37
CA GLN A 83 -1.52 10.57 1.05
C GLN A 83 -0.64 11.64 0.41
N ARG A 84 0.59 11.29 0.05
CA ARG A 84 1.54 12.22 -0.55
C ARG A 84 1.17 12.57 -1.99
N LEU A 85 0.74 11.61 -2.80
CA LEU A 85 0.21 11.87 -4.15
C LEU A 85 -0.98 12.83 -4.11
N LYS A 86 -1.92 12.61 -3.18
CA LYS A 86 -3.03 13.56 -2.97
C LYS A 86 -2.54 14.94 -2.53
N SER A 87 -1.54 15.01 -1.64
CA SER A 87 -0.96 16.29 -1.21
C SER A 87 -0.26 17.06 -2.34
N LYS A 88 0.22 16.35 -3.38
CA LYS A 88 0.83 16.93 -4.59
C LYS A 88 -0.19 17.32 -5.65
N GLY A 89 -1.49 17.23 -5.36
CA GLY A 89 -2.56 17.68 -6.27
C GLY A 89 -3.00 16.63 -7.28
N VAL A 90 -2.60 15.36 -7.14
CA VAL A 90 -3.08 14.29 -8.02
C VAL A 90 -4.59 14.10 -7.85
N GLY A 91 -5.29 13.98 -8.96
CA GLY A 91 -6.76 13.90 -9.03
C GLY A 91 -7.37 12.73 -8.28
N THR A 92 -7.44 11.57 -8.94
CA THR A 92 -7.95 10.33 -8.35
C THR A 92 -6.78 9.44 -7.97
N VAL A 93 -6.75 8.98 -6.72
CA VAL A 93 -5.80 7.97 -6.26
C VAL A 93 -6.61 6.81 -5.69
N LEU A 94 -6.67 5.72 -6.44
CA LEU A 94 -7.28 4.48 -6.00
C LEU A 94 -6.28 3.68 -5.18
N VAL A 95 -6.79 2.93 -4.21
CA VAL A 95 -5.99 2.12 -3.31
C VAL A 95 -6.39 0.67 -3.48
N TRP A 96 -5.41 -0.19 -3.78
CA TRP A 96 -5.63 -1.64 -3.76
C TRP A 96 -5.13 -2.21 -2.44
N ILE A 97 -6.05 -2.83 -1.69
CA ILE A 97 -5.75 -3.57 -0.46
C ILE A 97 -6.13 -5.04 -0.62
N SER A 98 -5.33 -5.92 -0.01
CA SER A 98 -5.65 -7.35 0.08
C SER A 98 -6.68 -7.57 1.19
N GLN A 99 -7.58 -8.54 1.00
CA GLN A 99 -8.60 -8.92 2.00
C GLN A 99 -8.01 -9.34 3.36
N LYS A 100 -6.73 -9.75 3.36
CA LYS A 100 -6.02 -10.25 4.53
C LYS A 100 -5.33 -9.14 5.35
N THR A 101 -5.44 -7.88 4.92
CA THR A 101 -4.84 -6.75 5.65
C THR A 101 -5.76 -6.32 6.82
N PRO A 102 -5.25 -6.22 8.06
CA PRO A 102 -6.07 -5.92 9.23
C PRO A 102 -6.71 -4.54 9.17
N LEU A 103 -7.95 -4.46 9.69
CA LEU A 103 -8.83 -3.29 9.66
C LEU A 103 -8.21 -2.04 10.31
N SER A 104 -7.31 -2.20 11.30
CA SER A 104 -6.65 -1.08 11.99
C SER A 104 -5.75 -0.24 11.07
N THR A 105 -5.28 -0.83 9.96
CA THR A 105 -4.55 -0.11 8.91
C THR A 105 -5.48 0.82 8.10
N GLN A 106 -6.79 0.54 8.11
CA GLN A 106 -7.83 1.29 7.37
C GLN A 106 -8.30 2.55 8.11
N GLU A 107 -8.04 2.66 9.42
CA GLU A 107 -8.57 3.75 10.27
C GLU A 107 -7.86 5.10 10.11
N ARG A 108 -6.71 5.14 9.41
CA ARG A 108 -6.18 6.42 8.89
C ARG A 108 -7.02 6.86 7.70
N LYS A 109 -8.27 7.29 7.95
CA LYS A 109 -8.95 8.24 7.05
C LYS A 109 -8.02 9.45 6.90
N PRO A 110 -7.61 9.83 5.67
CA PRO A 110 -7.02 11.14 5.42
C PRO A 110 -7.79 12.22 6.18
N ARG A 111 -7.06 13.11 6.88
CA ARG A 111 -7.63 14.24 7.64
C ARG A 111 -8.57 15.14 6.80
N ASN A 112 -8.50 15.03 5.47
CA ASN A 112 -9.48 15.56 4.52
C ASN A 112 -10.47 14.47 4.10
N GLN A 113 -11.59 14.39 4.80
CA GLN A 113 -12.67 13.43 4.53
C GLN A 113 -13.32 13.61 3.14
N SER A 114 -13.16 14.77 2.51
CA SER A 114 -13.68 15.08 1.18
C SER A 114 -12.87 14.47 0.01
N LEU A 115 -11.65 13.98 0.26
CA LEU A 115 -10.76 13.47 -0.79
C LEU A 115 -10.83 11.95 -1.00
N ILE A 116 -11.74 11.27 -0.28
CA ILE A 116 -11.71 9.81 -0.09
C ILE A 116 -13.04 9.13 -0.45
N SER A 117 -13.87 9.74 -1.28
CA SER A 117 -15.20 9.20 -1.60
C SER A 117 -15.15 7.86 -2.37
N ASN A 118 -13.99 7.41 -2.84
CA ASN A 118 -13.86 6.29 -3.79
C ASN A 118 -12.84 5.23 -3.35
N ILE A 119 -12.76 4.88 -2.06
CA ILE A 119 -12.07 3.63 -1.67
C ILE A 119 -13.01 2.46 -1.94
N THR A 120 -12.83 1.82 -3.10
CA THR A 120 -13.52 0.57 -3.42
C THR A 120 -12.66 -0.60 -2.95
N THR A 121 -13.02 -1.21 -1.83
CA THR A 121 -12.45 -2.48 -1.39
C THR A 121 -13.21 -3.62 -2.06
N GLY A 122 -12.61 -4.27 -3.06
CA GLY A 122 -13.19 -5.45 -3.70
C GLY A 122 -12.54 -5.80 -5.02
N THR A 123 -12.47 -7.11 -5.32
CA THR A 123 -11.83 -7.79 -6.46
C THR A 123 -12.36 -7.40 -7.85
N THR A 124 -13.23 -6.40 -7.95
CA THR A 124 -13.82 -5.92 -9.20
C THR A 124 -13.51 -4.44 -9.36
N LEU A 125 -12.85 -4.10 -10.47
CA LEU A 125 -12.67 -2.73 -10.97
C LEU A 125 -14.04 -2.14 -11.32
N ASN A 126 -14.85 -1.81 -10.33
CA ASN A 126 -16.05 -1.01 -10.54
C ASN A 126 -15.59 0.45 -10.62
N THR A 127 -15.61 0.99 -11.83
CA THR A 127 -15.45 2.41 -12.11
C THR A 127 -16.45 3.22 -11.31
N VAL A 128 -15.96 3.99 -10.34
CA VAL A 128 -16.74 5.02 -9.66
C VAL A 128 -16.57 6.31 -10.46
N THR A 129 -17.61 6.66 -11.22
CA THR A 129 -17.78 8.00 -11.80
C THR A 129 -18.33 8.92 -10.71
N LEU A 130 -17.61 9.99 -10.37
CA LEU A 130 -18.20 11.08 -9.60
C LEU A 130 -18.93 12.00 -10.57
N ALA A 131 -20.24 12.13 -10.34
CA ALA A 131 -21.06 13.14 -10.97
C ALA A 131 -20.54 14.53 -10.62
N SER A 132 -20.38 15.35 -11.65
CA SER A 132 -20.24 16.80 -11.54
C SER A 132 -21.42 17.34 -10.74
N SER A 133 -21.16 18.17 -9.74
CA SER A 133 -22.17 19.07 -9.21
C SER A 133 -21.51 20.42 -8.95
N ILE A 134 -21.85 21.31 -9.89
CA ILE A 134 -21.90 22.77 -9.89
C ILE A 134 -21.55 23.44 -8.54
#